data_AF-A0A1M7EU83-F1
#
_entry.id   AF-A0A1M7EU83-F1
#
_cell.length_a   1.000
_cell.length_b   1.000
_cell.length_c   1.000
_cell.angle_alpha   90.00
_cell.angle_beta   90.00
_cell.angle_gamma   90.00
#
_symmetry.space_group_name_H-M   'P 1'
#
loop_
_entity.id
_entity.type
_entity.pdbx_description
1 polymer ?
#
loop_
_entity_poly.entity_id
_entity_poly.type
_entity_poly.pdbx_seq_one_letter_code
_entity_poly.pdbx_strand_id
1 'polypeptide(L)'
;MKSREIKKRKTDSENYIADLRSIVSTARKMSFRAANLMQVACNWLLGWRIVEQEQQGKARADYGKRIIEEASASLTENFGNGFSETQLRNFRKFYCLFKFLQIQQALPAEFKKEIVKIQQALPAKSVKLGKMESHVAEFRVY
;
A
#
# COMPACT_ATOMS: atom_id res chain seq x y z
N MET A 1 24.44 46.52 34.17
CA MET A 1 24.23 46.39 32.71
C MET A 1 24.54 44.98 32.18
N LYS A 2 25.71 44.39 32.48
CA LYS A 2 26.18 43.09 31.96
C LYS A 2 25.23 41.89 32.16
N SER A 3 24.49 41.81 33.27
CA SER A 3 23.61 40.67 33.58
C SER A 3 22.34 40.59 32.72
N ARG A 4 21.86 41.71 32.14
CA ARG A 4 20.69 41.71 31.24
C ARG A 4 21.05 41.21 29.83
N GLU A 5 22.25 41.54 29.34
CA GLU A 5 22.73 41.09 28.03
C GLU A 5 23.02 39.58 27.98
N ILE A 6 23.57 39.01 29.07
CA ILE A 6 23.83 37.57 29.17
C ILE A 6 22.50 36.79 29.15
N LYS A 7 21.49 37.28 29.87
CA LYS A 7 20.16 36.66 29.90
C LYS A 7 19.48 36.71 28.52
N LYS A 8 19.56 37.84 27.82
CA LYS A 8 19.00 38.01 26.47
C LYS A 8 19.66 37.06 25.45
N ARG A 9 21.01 37.02 25.39
CA ARG A 9 21.73 36.10 24.49
C ARG A 9 21.43 34.63 24.75
N LYS A 10 21.25 34.25 26.03
CA LYS A 10 20.87 32.87 26.39
C LYS A 10 19.47 32.52 25.85
N THR A 11 18.50 33.42 26.01
CA THR A 11 17.14 33.25 25.49
C THR A 11 17.10 33.22 23.95
N ASP A 12 17.90 34.05 23.27
CA ASP A 12 17.99 34.05 21.80
C ASP A 12 18.54 32.71 21.28
N SER A 13 19.59 32.17 21.92
CA SER A 13 20.13 30.85 21.60
C SER A 13 19.13 29.72 21.90
N GLU A 14 18.41 29.77 23.02
CA GLU A 14 17.39 28.77 23.36
C GLU A 14 16.24 28.76 22.34
N ASN A 15 15.80 29.94 21.90
CA ASN A 15 14.78 30.10 20.87
C ASN A 15 15.25 29.58 19.51
N TYR A 16 16.49 29.90 19.10
CA TYR A 16 17.08 29.39 17.87
C TYR A 16 17.17 27.85 17.87
N ILE A 17 17.65 27.25 18.96
CA ILE A 17 17.72 25.79 19.11
C ILE A 17 16.32 25.15 19.17
N ALA A 18 15.32 25.84 19.71
CA ALA A 18 13.92 25.38 19.67
C ALA A 18 13.37 25.38 18.23
N ASP A 19 13.67 26.41 17.44
CA ASP A 19 13.27 26.49 16.04
C ASP A 19 13.89 25.37 15.19
N LEU A 20 15.20 25.14 15.32
CA LEU A 20 15.87 24.02 14.65
C LEU A 20 15.24 22.66 15.00
N ARG A 21 14.91 22.45 16.28
CA ARG A 21 14.19 21.24 16.72
C ARG A 21 12.79 21.14 16.10
N SER A 22 12.07 22.26 15.99
CA SER A 22 10.75 22.32 15.36
C SER A 22 10.82 21.89 13.90
N ILE A 23 11.77 22.42 13.12
CA ILE A 23 11.98 22.07 11.71
C ILE A 23 12.20 20.56 11.55
N VAL A 24 13.16 19.99 12.30
CA VAL A 24 13.47 18.55 12.24
C VAL A 24 12.27 17.70 12.66
N SER A 25 11.58 18.10 13.73
CA SER A 25 10.42 17.35 14.22
C SER A 25 9.26 17.38 13.21
N THR A 26 9.08 18.49 12.52
CA THR A 26 8.03 18.68 11.50
C THR A 26 8.33 17.84 10.28
N ALA A 27 9.57 17.89 9.77
CA ALA A 27 10.01 17.07 8.64
C ALA A 27 9.80 15.57 8.92
N ARG A 28 10.23 15.08 10.09
CA ARG A 28 10.02 13.68 10.49
C ARG A 28 8.54 13.30 10.55
N LYS A 29 7.70 14.13 11.18
CA LYS A 29 6.25 13.89 11.27
C LYS A 29 5.62 13.80 9.88
N MET A 30 6.03 14.67 8.95
CA MET A 30 5.54 14.65 7.57
C MET A 30 5.97 13.38 6.84
N SER A 31 7.24 12.96 6.97
CA SER A 31 7.73 11.72 6.37
C SER A 31 6.98 10.49 6.88
N PHE A 32 6.74 10.40 8.20
CA PHE A 32 5.96 9.29 8.77
C PHE A 32 4.50 9.30 8.31
N ARG A 33 3.88 10.48 8.24
CA ARG A 33 2.51 10.61 7.71
C ARG A 33 2.41 10.16 6.25
N ALA A 34 3.37 10.57 5.42
CA ALA A 34 3.43 10.15 4.03
C ALA A 34 3.61 8.63 3.92
N ALA A 35 4.56 8.04 4.64
CA ALA A 35 4.80 6.61 4.65
C ALA A 35 3.56 5.81 5.12
N ASN A 36 2.93 6.24 6.22
CA ASN A 36 1.73 5.60 6.75
C ASN A 36 0.58 5.65 5.74
N LEU A 37 0.39 6.80 5.09
CA LEU A 37 -0.64 6.95 4.07
C LEU A 37 -0.36 6.03 2.86
N MET A 38 0.89 5.94 2.41
CA MET A 38 1.27 5.02 1.34
C MET A 38 1.02 3.57 1.73
N GLN A 39 1.31 3.20 2.97
CA GLN A 39 1.06 1.84 3.46
C GLN A 39 -0.44 1.51 3.45
N VAL A 40 -1.29 2.42 3.93
CA VAL A 40 -2.75 2.25 3.91
C VAL A 40 -3.26 2.10 2.47
N ALA A 41 -2.76 2.93 1.54
CA ALA A 41 -3.13 2.83 0.14
C ALA A 41 -2.67 1.53 -0.52
N CYS A 42 -1.45 1.09 -0.26
CA CYS A 42 -0.91 -0.17 -0.74
C CYS A 42 -1.78 -1.35 -0.26
N ASN A 43 -2.05 -1.42 1.04
CA ASN A 43 -2.89 -2.46 1.63
C ASN A 43 -4.30 -2.48 1.01
N TRP A 44 -4.90 -1.30 0.78
CA TRP A 44 -6.21 -1.21 0.14
C TRP A 44 -6.19 -1.68 -1.33
N LEU A 45 -5.17 -1.27 -2.09
CA LEU A 45 -5.01 -1.65 -3.50
C LEU A 45 -4.74 -3.14 -3.68
N LEU A 46 -3.94 -3.75 -2.82
CA LEU A 46 -3.75 -5.20 -2.79
C LEU A 46 -5.08 -5.91 -2.54
N GLY A 47 -5.87 -5.42 -1.58
CA GLY A 47 -7.22 -5.94 -1.32
C GLY A 47 -8.15 -5.82 -2.52
N TRP A 48 -8.18 -4.65 -3.17
CA TRP A 48 -8.93 -4.43 -4.41
C TRP A 48 -8.55 -5.44 -5.49
N ARG A 49 -7.24 -5.62 -5.70
CA ARG A 49 -6.74 -6.51 -6.75
C ARG A 49 -7.05 -7.99 -6.50
N ILE A 50 -6.93 -8.44 -5.25
CA ILE A 50 -7.32 -9.80 -4.86
C ILE A 50 -8.80 -10.04 -5.16
N VAL A 51 -9.68 -9.11 -4.77
CA VAL A 51 -11.13 -9.25 -5.03
C VAL A 51 -11.45 -9.25 -6.52
N GLU A 52 -10.81 -8.39 -7.31
CA GLU A 52 -10.99 -8.35 -8.76
C GLU A 52 -10.59 -9.69 -9.41
N GLN A 53 -9.44 -10.24 -9.01
CA GLN A 53 -8.95 -11.52 -9.53
C GLN A 53 -9.88 -12.70 -9.15
N GLU A 54 -10.36 -12.74 -7.90
CA GLU A 54 -11.33 -13.75 -7.45
C GLU A 54 -12.66 -13.70 -8.24
N GLN A 55 -13.13 -12.49 -8.59
CA GLN A 55 -14.35 -12.29 -9.36
C GLN A 55 -14.20 -12.73 -10.82
N GLN A 56 -13.03 -12.47 -11.43
CA GLN A 56 -12.72 -12.93 -12.79
C GLN A 56 -12.62 -14.46 -12.89
N GLY A 57 -12.27 -15.14 -11.79
CA GLY A 57 -12.14 -16.60 -11.69
C GLY A 57 -13.41 -17.39 -11.35
N LYS A 58 -14.62 -16.79 -11.43
CA LYS A 58 -15.90 -17.45 -11.06
C LYS A 58 -15.93 -17.99 -9.62
N ALA A 59 -15.45 -17.21 -8.65
CA ALA A 59 -15.75 -17.31 -7.21
C ALA A 59 -15.87 -18.73 -6.61
N ARG A 60 -14.90 -19.62 -6.88
CA ARG A 60 -14.74 -20.86 -6.09
C ARG A 60 -13.84 -20.57 -4.91
N ALA A 61 -14.24 -21.03 -3.71
CA ALA A 61 -13.46 -20.84 -2.48
C ALA A 61 -12.01 -21.34 -2.63
N ASP A 62 -11.82 -22.44 -3.36
CA ASP A 62 -10.49 -23.03 -3.62
C ASP A 62 -9.61 -22.15 -4.52
N TYR A 63 -10.19 -21.43 -5.48
CA TYR A 63 -9.43 -20.53 -6.38
C TYR A 63 -8.91 -19.30 -5.62
N GLY A 64 -9.74 -18.71 -4.77
CA GLY A 64 -9.31 -17.57 -3.93
C GLY A 64 -8.22 -17.96 -2.94
N LYS A 65 -8.30 -19.17 -2.37
CA LYS A 65 -7.25 -19.71 -1.49
C LYS A 65 -5.91 -19.81 -2.22
N ARG A 66 -5.91 -20.41 -3.42
CA ARG A 66 -4.70 -20.58 -4.23
C ARG A 66 -4.04 -19.25 -4.64
N ILE A 67 -4.82 -18.25 -5.05
CA ILE A 67 -4.27 -16.92 -5.38
C ILE A 67 -3.54 -16.30 -4.19
N ILE A 68 -4.13 -16.40 -2.99
CA ILE A 68 -3.53 -15.82 -1.79
C ILE A 68 -2.24 -16.55 -1.40
N GLU A 69 -2.20 -17.88 -1.55
CA GLU A 69 -1.00 -18.68 -1.32
C GLU A 69 0.13 -18.28 -2.28
N GLU A 70 -0.15 -18.24 -3.59
CA GLU A 70 0.83 -17.87 -4.62
C GLU A 70 1.32 -16.42 -4.45
N ALA A 71 0.39 -15.48 -4.18
CA ALA A 71 0.74 -14.09 -3.93
C ALA A 71 1.56 -13.93 -2.64
N SER A 72 1.26 -14.67 -1.58
CA SER A 72 2.00 -14.63 -0.32
C SER A 72 3.44 -15.09 -0.52
N ALA A 73 3.63 -16.21 -1.22
CA ALA A 73 4.96 -16.75 -1.50
C ALA A 73 5.79 -15.73 -2.31
N SER A 74 5.24 -15.24 -3.43
CA SER A 74 5.95 -14.30 -4.31
C SER A 74 6.26 -12.97 -3.62
N LEU A 75 5.30 -12.38 -2.89
CA LEU A 75 5.52 -11.09 -2.22
C LEU A 75 6.47 -11.21 -1.03
N THR A 76 6.43 -12.32 -0.29
CA THR A 76 7.35 -12.55 0.83
C THR A 76 8.78 -12.76 0.33
N GLU A 77 8.96 -13.47 -0.79
CA GLU A 77 10.27 -13.63 -1.44
C GLU A 77 10.87 -12.29 -1.88
N ASN A 78 10.05 -11.41 -2.47
CA ASN A 78 10.53 -10.15 -3.03
C ASN A 78 10.63 -9.00 -2.01
N PHE A 79 9.79 -9.00 -0.96
CA PHE A 79 9.63 -7.85 -0.06
C PHE A 79 9.68 -8.20 1.44
N GLY A 80 9.84 -9.48 1.81
CA GLY A 80 10.00 -9.94 3.18
C GLY A 80 8.69 -10.14 3.96
N ASN A 81 8.80 -10.21 5.29
CA ASN A 81 7.79 -10.78 6.22
C ASN A 81 6.48 -9.98 6.40
N GLY A 82 6.14 -9.05 5.50
CA GLY A 82 4.90 -8.26 5.54
C GLY A 82 3.71 -8.85 4.77
N PHE A 83 3.92 -9.93 4.01
CA PHE A 83 2.99 -10.39 2.97
C PHE A 83 2.53 -11.83 3.14
N SER A 84 2.41 -12.31 4.38
CA SER A 84 1.85 -13.63 4.64
C SER A 84 0.41 -13.77 4.12
N GLU A 85 -0.04 -14.99 3.90
CA GLU A 85 -1.43 -15.25 3.48
C GLU A 85 -2.47 -14.59 4.40
N THR A 86 -2.21 -14.57 5.71
CA THR A 86 -3.07 -13.91 6.69
C THR A 86 -3.13 -12.41 6.44
N GLN A 87 -2.01 -11.78 6.13
CA GLN A 87 -1.96 -10.36 5.78
C GLN A 87 -2.72 -10.07 4.48
N LEU A 88 -2.57 -10.91 3.46
CA LEU A 88 -3.32 -10.77 2.20
C LEU A 88 -4.83 -10.96 2.40
N ARG A 89 -5.24 -11.94 3.23
CA ARG A 89 -6.65 -12.10 3.65
C ARG A 89 -7.16 -10.85 4.37
N ASN A 90 -6.33 -10.20 5.19
CA ASN A 90 -6.69 -8.96 5.87
C ASN A 90 -6.80 -7.79 4.89
N PHE A 91 -5.92 -7.66 3.90
CA PHE A 91 -6.00 -6.64 2.86
C PHE A 91 -7.28 -6.78 2.02
N ARG A 92 -7.61 -8.01 1.63
CA ARG A 92 -8.87 -8.34 0.97
C ARG A 92 -10.09 -7.90 1.80
N LYS A 93 -10.12 -8.25 3.09
CA LYS A 93 -11.19 -7.82 4.01
C LYS A 93 -11.25 -6.30 4.14
N PHE A 94 -10.10 -5.65 4.26
CA PHE A 94 -9.98 -4.21 4.37
C PHE A 94 -10.61 -3.51 3.16
N TYR A 95 -10.28 -3.94 1.93
CA TYR A 95 -10.95 -3.42 0.74
C TYR A 95 -12.46 -3.68 0.77
N CYS A 96 -12.90 -4.90 1.10
CA CYS A 96 -14.32 -5.23 1.14
C CYS A 96 -15.15 -4.38 2.13
N LEU A 97 -14.59 -4.07 3.30
CA LEU A 97 -15.23 -3.24 4.32
C LEU A 97 -15.25 -1.75 3.93
N PHE A 98 -14.24 -1.31 3.19
CA PHE A 98 -13.99 0.10 2.90
C PHE A 98 -13.90 0.38 1.39
N LYS A 99 -14.80 -0.21 0.60
CA LYS A 99 -14.82 -0.06 -0.88
C LYS A 99 -14.94 1.39 -1.33
N PHE A 100 -15.67 2.20 -0.57
CA PHE A 100 -15.94 3.61 -0.89
C PHE A 100 -15.00 4.58 -0.18
N LEU A 101 -13.94 4.07 0.47
CA LEU A 101 -12.96 4.94 1.12
C LEU A 101 -12.22 5.76 0.07
N GLN A 102 -12.25 7.07 0.22
CA GLN A 102 -11.56 8.00 -0.66
C GLN A 102 -10.06 8.09 -0.34
N ILE A 103 -9.40 6.95 -0.08
CA ILE A 103 -7.95 6.89 0.21
C ILE A 103 -7.17 7.57 -0.91
N GLN A 104 -7.64 7.41 -2.15
CA GLN A 104 -7.04 8.06 -3.30
C GLN A 104 -6.98 9.58 -3.15
N GLN A 105 -7.98 10.25 -2.57
CA GLN A 105 -7.99 11.71 -2.48
C GLN A 105 -6.86 12.27 -1.61
N ALA A 106 -6.49 11.54 -0.55
CA ALA A 106 -5.42 11.92 0.37
C ALA A 106 -4.02 11.74 -0.22
N LEU A 107 -3.87 10.98 -1.32
CA LEU A 107 -2.56 10.68 -1.91
C LEU A 107 -1.98 11.87 -2.69
N PRO A 108 -0.66 12.07 -2.66
CA PRO A 108 0.02 13.00 -3.55
C PRO A 108 -0.33 12.73 -5.02
N ALA A 109 -0.35 13.78 -5.83
CA ALA A 109 -0.77 13.70 -7.23
C ALA A 109 0.13 12.77 -8.06
N GLU A 110 1.43 12.76 -7.77
CA GLU A 110 2.43 11.90 -8.38
C GLU A 110 2.07 10.43 -8.13
N PHE A 111 1.67 10.10 -6.90
CA PHE A 111 1.30 8.75 -6.54
C PHE A 111 -0.05 8.33 -7.15
N LYS A 112 -1.02 9.24 -7.24
CA LYS A 112 -2.28 8.99 -7.97
C LYS A 112 -2.00 8.58 -9.42
N LYS A 113 -1.05 9.24 -10.10
CA LYS A 113 -0.67 8.88 -11.48
C LYS A 113 -0.11 7.46 -11.57
N GLU A 114 0.73 7.05 -10.63
CA GLU A 114 1.27 5.68 -10.59
C GLU A 114 0.17 4.63 -10.32
N ILE A 115 -0.76 4.91 -9.40
CA ILE A 115 -1.92 4.03 -9.16
C ILE A 115 -2.73 3.83 -10.44
N VAL A 116 -3.04 4.91 -11.16
CA VAL A 116 -3.82 4.84 -12.40
C VAL A 116 -3.11 3.97 -13.45
N LYS A 117 -1.78 4.09 -13.59
CA LYS A 117 -1.00 3.22 -14.48
C LYS A 117 -1.10 1.74 -14.08
N ILE A 118 -0.98 1.44 -12.78
CA ILE A 118 -1.13 0.07 -12.26
C ILE A 118 -2.52 -0.45 -12.61
N GLN A 119 -3.57 0.32 -12.35
CA GLN A 119 -4.95 -0.10 -12.65
C GLN A 119 -5.20 -0.31 -14.14
N GLN A 120 -4.57 0.47 -15.03
CA GLN A 120 -4.74 0.39 -16.48
C GLN A 120 -3.87 -0.67 -17.17
N ALA A 121 -2.74 -1.06 -16.60
CA ALA A 121 -1.85 -2.09 -17.16
C ALA A 121 -2.38 -3.52 -16.94
N LEU A 122 -3.27 -3.70 -15.96
CA LEU A 122 -3.77 -5.01 -15.53
C LEU A 122 -5.05 -5.58 -16.18
N PRO A 123 -5.99 -4.83 -16.79
CA PRO A 123 -7.17 -5.41 -17.44
C PRO A 123 -6.81 -6.16 -18.72
N ALA A 124 -5.67 -5.84 -19.37
CA ALA A 124 -5.23 -6.54 -20.58
C ALA A 124 -4.48 -7.86 -20.31
N LYS A 125 -3.85 -8.01 -19.13
CA LYS A 125 -3.01 -9.17 -18.80
C LYS A 125 -3.79 -10.29 -18.10
N SER A 126 -4.80 -9.97 -17.28
CA SER A 126 -5.62 -11.02 -16.61
C SER A 126 -6.50 -11.80 -17.58
N VAL A 127 -6.93 -11.19 -18.70
CA VAL A 127 -7.66 -11.86 -19.78
C VAL A 127 -6.83 -12.95 -20.45
N LYS A 128 -5.50 -12.79 -20.54
CA LYS A 128 -4.62 -13.76 -21.20
C LYS A 128 -4.27 -14.96 -20.31
N LEU A 129 -4.10 -14.78 -19.01
CA LEU A 129 -3.76 -15.88 -18.10
C LEU A 129 -4.95 -16.84 -17.90
N GLY A 130 -6.17 -16.31 -17.78
CA GLY A 130 -7.39 -17.13 -17.68
C GLY A 130 -7.71 -17.93 -18.96
N LYS A 131 -7.32 -17.44 -20.14
CA LYS A 131 -7.47 -18.17 -21.41
C LYS A 131 -6.44 -19.27 -21.59
N MET A 132 -5.27 -19.14 -20.96
CA MET A 132 -4.21 -20.15 -21.05
C MET A 132 -4.54 -21.37 -20.19
N GLU A 133 -5.13 -21.19 -19.00
CA GLU A 133 -5.52 -22.30 -18.12
C GLU A 133 -6.80 -23.03 -18.57
N SER A 134 -7.73 -22.35 -19.26
CA SER A 134 -8.94 -22.99 -19.80
C SER A 134 -8.66 -23.99 -20.93
N HIS A 135 -7.58 -23.78 -21.70
CA HIS A 135 -7.21 -24.71 -22.78
C HIS A 135 -6.42 -25.95 -22.30
N VAL A 136 -5.84 -25.90 -21.10
CA VAL A 136 -5.12 -27.07 -20.54
C VAL A 136 -6.08 -28.03 -19.83
N ALA A 137 -7.27 -27.56 -19.42
CA ALA A 137 -8.27 -28.38 -18.73
C ALA A 137 -9.10 -29.29 -19.66
N GLU A 138 -9.08 -29.07 -20.98
CA GLU A 138 -9.83 -29.89 -21.96
C GLU A 138 -9.06 -31.12 -22.47
N PHE A 139 -7.80 -31.33 -22.09
CA PHE A 139 -6.94 -32.38 -22.67
C PHE A 139 -6.60 -33.55 -21.74
N ARG A 140 -7.34 -33.78 -20.65
CA ARG A 140 -7.06 -34.90 -19.72
C ARG A 140 -8.26 -35.75 -19.32
N VAL A 141 -9.08 -36.11 -20.29
CA VAL A 141 -9.92 -37.31 -20.22
C VAL A 141 -9.89 -38.00 -21.58
N TYR A 142 -8.97 -38.93 -21.76
CA TYR A 142 -9.10 -40.18 -22.52
C TYR A 142 -7.91 -41.08 -22.14
#